data_AF-A0A084WKF3-F1
#
_entry.id   AF-A0A084WKF3-F1
#
_cell.length_a   1.000
_cell.length_b   1.000
_cell.length_c   1.000
_cell.angle_alpha   90.00
_cell.angle_beta   90.00
_cell.angle_gamma   90.00
#
_symmetry.space_group_name_H-M   'P 1'
#
loop_
_entity.id
_entity.type
_entity.pdbx_description
1 polymer ?
#
loop_
_entity_poly.entity_id
_entity_poly.type
_entity_poly.pdbx_seq_one_letter_code
_entity_poly.pdbx_strand_id
1 'polypeptide(L)'
;MPQGAAVQQLSRMCRNNGRSVETKPCWKGYKFTCKHEMETFISPELELVKAWHFCYTLIDIENFVADIDSLSNRTRKEFFTRYCPQMKRVTTCEVDLLEAAKRCLNKDSYIFNKAMVGFTPDVVDLVCKNDGEILFKPDAITSVGCLDQMRSYLVQCMNQLGMEASSWSLPYLTRTQCGTLSKLRQCVERKLDVCKAPNLIAVYDLFEDALVRLTPCRNTI
;
A
#
# COMPACT_ATOMS: atom_id res chain seq x y z
N MET A 1 -10.43 9.68 9.12
CA MET A 1 -10.98 8.45 9.75
C MET A 1 -9.81 7.56 10.11
N PRO A 2 -9.72 7.01 11.33
CA PRO A 2 -8.70 6.03 11.64
C PRO A 2 -8.93 4.81 10.75
N GLN A 3 -7.90 4.34 10.06
CA GLN A 3 -7.99 3.29 9.03
C GLN A 3 -8.66 2.01 9.57
N GLY A 4 -8.53 1.73 10.87
CA GLY A 4 -9.17 0.61 11.56
C GLY A 4 -10.69 0.59 11.53
N ALA A 5 -11.37 1.74 11.56
CA ALA A 5 -12.84 1.79 11.59
C ALA A 5 -13.47 1.39 10.23
N ALA A 6 -12.85 1.82 9.13
CA ALA A 6 -13.28 1.47 7.78
C ALA A 6 -13.07 -0.03 7.50
N VAL A 7 -11.94 -0.59 7.95
CA VAL A 7 -11.65 -2.01 7.80
C VAL A 7 -12.60 -2.86 8.66
N GLN A 8 -12.88 -2.45 9.90
CA GLN A 8 -13.87 -3.14 10.74
C GLN A 8 -15.26 -3.20 10.10
N GLN A 9 -15.70 -2.10 9.49
CA GLN A 9 -16.99 -2.05 8.80
C GLN A 9 -17.02 -3.00 7.59
N LEU A 10 -15.93 -3.07 6.81
CA LEU A 10 -15.81 -4.00 5.68
C LEU A 10 -15.72 -5.46 6.14
N SER A 11 -15.00 -5.75 7.23
CA SER A 11 -14.95 -7.10 7.84
C SER A 11 -16.30 -7.55 8.39
N ARG A 12 -17.14 -6.63 8.90
CA ARG A 12 -18.53 -6.95 9.27
C ARG A 12 -19.39 -7.24 8.03
N MET A 13 -19.26 -6.44 6.97
CA MET A 13 -19.93 -6.70 5.69
C MET A 13 -19.54 -8.04 5.06
N CYS A 14 -18.26 -8.43 5.15
CA CYS A 14 -17.77 -9.75 4.73
C CYS A 14 -18.47 -10.90 5.45
N ARG A 15 -18.51 -10.83 6.78
CA ARG A 15 -19.12 -11.86 7.64
C ARG A 15 -20.62 -12.00 7.38
N ASN A 16 -21.32 -10.88 7.18
CA ASN A 16 -22.75 -10.87 6.90
C ASN A 16 -23.12 -11.45 5.51
N ASN A 17 -22.19 -11.47 4.56
CA ASN A 17 -22.38 -12.07 3.24
C ASN A 17 -22.03 -13.58 3.17
N GLY A 18 -21.91 -14.25 4.33
CA GLY A 18 -21.79 -15.71 4.41
C GLY A 18 -20.44 -16.28 3.93
N ARG A 19 -19.38 -15.46 3.81
CA ARG A 19 -18.04 -15.93 3.45
C ARG A 19 -17.13 -15.92 4.67
N SER A 20 -16.50 -17.05 4.98
CA SER A 20 -15.43 -17.06 5.97
C SER A 20 -14.21 -16.34 5.41
N VAL A 21 -13.68 -15.39 6.18
CA VAL A 21 -12.47 -14.61 5.87
C VAL A 21 -11.26 -15.53 5.65
N GLU A 22 -11.28 -16.72 6.24
CA GLU A 22 -10.17 -17.68 6.23
C GLU A 22 -9.97 -18.42 4.90
N THR A 23 -10.98 -18.52 4.04
CA THR A 23 -10.92 -19.40 2.86
C THR A 23 -11.19 -18.74 1.51
N LYS A 24 -11.87 -17.59 1.45
CA LYS A 24 -12.13 -16.86 0.20
C LYS A 24 -12.07 -15.34 0.39
N PRO A 25 -11.42 -14.59 -0.52
CA PRO A 25 -11.42 -13.12 -0.46
C PRO A 25 -12.85 -12.55 -0.54
N CYS A 26 -13.18 -11.62 0.35
CA CYS A 26 -14.51 -11.01 0.39
C CYS A 26 -14.90 -10.32 -0.92
N TRP A 27 -13.93 -9.80 -1.67
CA TRP A 27 -14.17 -9.09 -2.92
C TRP A 27 -14.78 -9.99 -4.01
N LYS A 28 -14.68 -11.32 -3.94
CA LYS A 28 -15.27 -12.23 -4.95
C LYS A 28 -16.80 -12.12 -5.05
N GLY A 29 -17.46 -11.32 -4.20
CA GLY A 29 -18.88 -10.98 -4.28
C GLY A 29 -19.15 -9.52 -4.64
N TYR A 30 -18.09 -8.72 -4.72
CA TYR A 30 -18.15 -7.32 -5.08
C TYR A 30 -18.40 -7.22 -6.58
N LYS A 31 -19.49 -6.54 -6.97
CA LYS A 31 -19.74 -6.19 -8.36
C LYS A 31 -19.16 -4.80 -8.60
N PHE A 32 -18.14 -4.73 -9.44
CA PHE A 32 -17.67 -3.45 -9.95
C PHE A 32 -18.70 -2.86 -10.89
N THR A 33 -19.27 -1.72 -10.51
CA THR A 33 -20.10 -0.91 -11.39
C THR A 33 -19.17 -0.05 -12.24
N CYS A 34 -19.11 -0.32 -13.56
CA CYS A 34 -18.22 0.45 -14.43
C CYS A 34 -18.88 1.77 -14.85
N LYS A 35 -18.08 2.78 -15.23
CA LYS A 35 -18.54 4.12 -15.63
C LYS A 35 -19.59 4.13 -16.76
N HIS A 36 -19.63 3.08 -17.60
CA HIS A 36 -20.63 2.95 -18.67
C HIS A 36 -22.02 2.51 -18.18
N GLU A 37 -22.16 2.14 -16.90
CA GLU A 37 -23.37 1.58 -16.30
C GLU A 37 -24.01 2.51 -15.24
N MET A 38 -23.49 3.74 -15.04
CA MET A 38 -23.99 4.66 -14.01
C MET A 38 -24.36 6.04 -14.57
N GLU A 39 -25.57 6.50 -14.24
CA GLU A 39 -26.04 7.89 -14.39
C GLU A 39 -25.44 8.83 -13.31
N THR A 40 -24.79 8.27 -12.27
CA THR A 40 -24.23 9.01 -11.14
C THR A 40 -22.72 8.85 -11.00
N PHE A 41 -22.04 9.99 -10.83
CA PHE A 41 -20.59 10.22 -10.82
C PHE A 41 -19.87 9.63 -9.59
N ILE A 42 -19.75 8.31 -9.46
CA ILE A 42 -18.75 7.70 -8.57
C ILE A 42 -17.54 7.33 -9.43
N SER A 43 -16.35 7.85 -9.12
CA SER A 43 -15.16 7.58 -9.92
C SER A 43 -14.76 6.10 -9.80
N PRO A 44 -14.43 5.41 -10.92
CA PRO A 44 -13.94 4.03 -10.89
C PRO A 44 -12.75 3.82 -9.96
N GLU A 45 -11.92 4.84 -9.76
CA GLU A 45 -10.80 4.85 -8.83
C GLU A 45 -11.24 4.70 -7.37
N LEU A 46 -12.34 5.35 -6.95
CA LEU A 46 -12.85 5.26 -5.58
C LEU A 46 -13.42 3.86 -5.29
N GLU A 47 -14.08 3.26 -6.27
CA GLU A 47 -14.59 1.89 -6.18
C GLU A 47 -13.45 0.87 -6.08
N LEU A 48 -12.36 1.07 -6.82
CA LEU A 48 -11.16 0.25 -6.72
C LEU A 48 -10.52 0.34 -5.34
N VAL A 49 -10.40 1.55 -4.77
CA VAL A 49 -9.84 1.76 -3.41
C VAL A 49 -10.67 1.05 -2.33
N LYS A 50 -12.01 1.11 -2.42
CA LYS A 50 -12.90 0.37 -1.52
C LYS A 50 -12.71 -1.13 -1.69
N ALA A 51 -12.61 -1.59 -2.93
CA ALA A 51 -12.47 -3.00 -3.22
C ALA A 51 -11.13 -3.55 -2.71
N TRP A 52 -10.05 -2.77 -2.81
CA TRP A 52 -8.72 -3.12 -2.29
C TRP A 52 -8.74 -3.31 -0.77
N HIS A 53 -9.55 -2.53 -0.04
CA HIS A 53 -9.69 -2.74 1.40
C HIS A 53 -10.24 -4.14 1.76
N PHE A 54 -10.99 -4.80 0.88
CA PHE A 54 -11.42 -6.19 1.13
C PHE A 54 -10.24 -7.15 1.14
N CYS A 55 -9.14 -6.87 0.44
CA CYS A 55 -7.96 -7.72 0.49
C CYS A 55 -7.29 -7.67 1.86
N TYR A 56 -7.22 -6.49 2.49
CA TYR A 56 -6.66 -6.35 3.83
C TYR A 56 -7.47 -7.08 4.92
N THR A 57 -8.75 -7.42 4.68
CA THR A 57 -9.52 -8.26 5.62
C THR A 57 -8.95 -9.67 5.77
N LEU A 58 -8.09 -10.14 4.84
CA LEU A 58 -7.37 -11.41 4.96
C LEU A 58 -6.30 -11.40 6.05
N ILE A 59 -5.99 -10.21 6.57
CA ILE A 59 -5.16 -10.01 7.76
C ILE A 59 -6.10 -9.86 8.96
N ASP A 60 -5.77 -10.55 10.03
CA ASP A 60 -6.33 -10.36 11.37
C ASP A 60 -5.85 -9.01 11.95
N ILE A 61 -6.37 -7.90 11.41
CA ILE A 61 -5.87 -6.54 11.66
C ILE A 61 -6.02 -6.13 13.12
N GLU A 62 -7.09 -6.58 13.80
CA GLU A 62 -7.31 -6.25 15.21
C GLU A 62 -6.17 -6.80 16.07
N ASN A 63 -5.82 -8.08 15.88
CA ASN A 63 -4.69 -8.66 16.59
C ASN A 63 -3.34 -8.19 16.03
N PHE A 64 -3.24 -7.91 14.73
CA PHE A 64 -2.00 -7.38 14.13
C PHE A 64 -1.58 -6.08 14.81
N VAL A 65 -2.50 -5.12 14.96
CA VAL A 65 -2.21 -3.82 15.59
C VAL A 65 -1.85 -3.99 17.07
N ALA A 66 -2.57 -4.84 17.80
CA ALA A 66 -2.25 -5.09 19.20
C ALA A 66 -0.89 -5.81 19.38
N ASP A 67 -0.62 -6.82 18.54
CA ASP A 67 0.59 -7.64 18.64
C ASP A 67 1.83 -6.86 18.18
N ILE A 68 1.70 -5.94 17.21
CA ILE A 68 2.83 -5.16 16.71
C ILE A 68 3.26 -4.07 17.71
N ASP A 69 2.32 -3.50 18.47
CA ASP A 69 2.61 -2.52 19.53
C ASP A 69 3.38 -3.15 20.71
N SER A 70 3.24 -4.46 20.90
CA SER A 70 3.95 -5.23 21.94
C SER A 70 5.14 -6.03 21.40
N LEU A 71 5.55 -5.78 20.15
CA LEU A 71 6.59 -6.53 19.47
C LEU A 71 7.94 -6.38 20.18
N SER A 72 8.62 -7.50 20.41
CA SER A 72 9.94 -7.55 21.05
C SER A 72 10.88 -8.48 20.30
N ASN A 73 12.17 -8.43 20.62
CA ASN A 73 13.15 -9.33 19.98
C ASN A 73 12.81 -10.81 20.23
N ARG A 74 12.15 -11.11 21.35
CA ARG A 74 11.75 -12.47 21.72
C ARG A 74 10.50 -12.93 20.95
N THR A 75 9.56 -12.02 20.69
CA THR A 75 8.24 -12.33 20.11
C THR A 75 8.18 -12.12 18.60
N ARG A 76 9.16 -11.44 17.99
CA ARG A 76 9.19 -11.12 16.54
C ARG A 76 9.00 -12.35 15.65
N LYS A 77 9.68 -13.46 15.95
CA LYS A 77 9.59 -14.67 15.13
C LYS A 77 8.17 -15.22 15.09
N GLU A 78 7.52 -15.29 16.24
CA GLU A 78 6.13 -15.74 16.36
C GLU A 78 5.18 -14.79 15.63
N PHE A 79 5.35 -13.47 15.84
CA PHE A 79 4.58 -12.44 15.15
C PHE A 79 4.65 -12.58 13.62
N PHE A 80 5.85 -12.58 13.04
CA PHE A 80 6.00 -12.63 11.59
C PHE A 80 5.61 -14.01 11.02
N THR A 81 5.82 -15.10 11.77
CA THR A 81 5.28 -16.43 11.40
C THR A 81 3.75 -16.41 11.28
N ARG A 82 3.06 -15.69 12.19
CA ARG A 82 1.60 -15.55 12.17
C ARG A 82 1.09 -14.68 11.03
N TYR A 83 1.72 -13.53 10.78
CA TYR A 83 1.15 -12.49 9.91
C TYR A 83 1.69 -12.47 8.48
N CYS A 84 2.93 -12.92 8.22
CA CYS A 84 3.49 -12.96 6.87
C CYS A 84 2.69 -13.83 5.88
N PRO A 85 2.23 -15.04 6.24
CA PRO A 85 1.34 -15.80 5.36
C PRO A 85 0.05 -15.04 5.03
N GLN A 86 -0.47 -14.24 5.96
CA GLN A 86 -1.67 -13.45 5.74
C GLN A 86 -1.42 -12.30 4.75
N MET A 87 -0.32 -11.57 4.93
CA MET A 87 0.12 -10.53 4.00
C MET A 87 0.37 -11.09 2.59
N LYS A 88 0.94 -12.30 2.47
CA LYS A 88 1.09 -12.98 1.17
C LYS A 88 -0.24 -13.35 0.50
N ARG A 89 -1.30 -13.61 1.28
CA ARG A 89 -2.65 -13.79 0.71
C ARG A 89 -3.24 -12.47 0.20
N VAL A 90 -2.89 -11.34 0.81
CA VAL A 90 -3.29 -10.01 0.32
C VAL A 90 -2.73 -9.75 -1.07
N THR A 91 -1.46 -10.04 -1.33
CA THR A 91 -0.86 -9.81 -2.65
C THR A 91 -1.56 -10.59 -3.76
N THR A 92 -1.93 -11.84 -3.48
CA THR A 92 -2.71 -12.67 -4.41
C THR A 92 -4.12 -12.08 -4.63
N CYS A 93 -4.74 -11.60 -3.56
CA CYS A 93 -6.04 -10.94 -3.62
C CYS A 93 -6.03 -9.67 -4.48
N GLU A 94 -4.99 -8.84 -4.33
CA GLU A 94 -4.82 -7.59 -5.09
C GLU A 94 -4.68 -7.87 -6.59
N VAL A 95 -3.94 -8.91 -6.97
CA VAL A 95 -3.81 -9.36 -8.37
C VAL A 95 -5.16 -9.76 -8.95
N ASP A 96 -5.88 -10.67 -8.28
CA ASP A 96 -7.18 -11.13 -8.77
C ASP A 96 -8.18 -9.96 -8.88
N LEU A 97 -8.15 -9.06 -7.91
CA LEU A 97 -9.03 -7.90 -7.84
C LEU A 97 -8.77 -6.91 -8.98
N LEU A 98 -7.49 -6.64 -9.28
CA LEU A 98 -7.09 -5.79 -10.39
C LEU A 98 -7.55 -6.37 -11.73
N GLU A 99 -7.39 -7.68 -11.93
CA GLU A 99 -7.86 -8.34 -13.15
C GLU A 99 -9.39 -8.30 -13.28
N ALA A 100 -10.13 -8.46 -12.18
CA ALA A 100 -11.58 -8.30 -12.17
C ALA A 100 -12.03 -6.86 -12.48
N ALA A 101 -11.27 -5.87 -12.02
CA ALA A 101 -11.56 -4.45 -12.25
C ALA A 101 -11.09 -3.93 -13.62
N LYS A 102 -10.24 -4.68 -14.34
CA LYS A 102 -9.58 -4.27 -15.59
C LYS A 102 -10.50 -3.62 -16.60
N ARG A 103 -11.71 -4.17 -16.79
CA ARG A 103 -12.71 -3.66 -17.75
C ARG A 103 -13.30 -2.29 -17.35
N CYS A 104 -13.25 -1.93 -16.08
CA CYS A 104 -13.75 -0.65 -15.58
C CYS A 104 -12.68 0.45 -15.54
N LEU A 105 -11.40 0.09 -15.70
CA LEU A 105 -10.28 1.02 -15.65
C LEU A 105 -9.92 1.49 -17.05
N ASN A 106 -9.59 2.77 -17.19
CA ASN A 106 -8.90 3.24 -18.39
C ASN A 106 -7.46 2.70 -18.42
N LYS A 107 -6.80 2.81 -19.57
CA LYS A 107 -5.47 2.25 -19.81
C LYS A 107 -4.44 2.75 -18.79
N ASP A 108 -4.39 4.05 -18.53
CA ASP A 108 -3.41 4.66 -17.65
C ASP A 108 -3.66 4.27 -16.18
N SER A 109 -4.92 4.28 -15.75
CA SER A 109 -5.34 3.80 -14.42
C SER A 109 -4.98 2.32 -14.23
N TYR A 110 -5.19 1.45 -15.23
CA TYR A 110 -4.82 0.04 -15.13
C TYR A 110 -3.29 -0.14 -15.07
N ILE A 111 -2.51 0.56 -15.90
CA ILE A 111 -1.04 0.50 -15.87
C ILE A 111 -0.50 0.94 -14.51
N PHE A 112 -1.00 2.06 -13.98
CA PHE A 112 -0.61 2.55 -12.66
C PHE A 112 -0.91 1.53 -11.55
N ASN A 113 -2.15 1.05 -11.49
CA ASN A 113 -2.55 0.09 -10.46
C ASN A 113 -1.82 -1.26 -10.62
N LYS A 114 -1.49 -1.67 -11.85
CA LYS A 114 -0.67 -2.85 -12.10
C LYS A 114 0.74 -2.72 -11.55
N ALA A 115 1.37 -1.56 -11.67
CA ALA A 115 2.66 -1.31 -11.04
C ALA A 115 2.53 -1.33 -9.51
N MET A 116 1.48 -0.71 -8.96
CA MET A 116 1.23 -0.70 -7.52
C MET A 116 1.02 -2.10 -6.94
N VAL A 117 0.18 -2.93 -7.57
CA VAL A 117 0.01 -4.35 -7.17
C VAL A 117 1.29 -5.16 -7.38
N GLY A 118 2.06 -4.81 -8.43
CA GLY A 118 3.28 -5.53 -8.80
C GLY A 118 4.41 -5.42 -7.80
N PHE A 119 4.51 -4.33 -7.03
CA PHE A 119 5.56 -4.14 -6.03
C PHE A 119 5.14 -4.57 -4.62
N THR A 120 3.83 -4.76 -4.35
CA THR A 120 3.35 -5.25 -3.04
C THR A 120 4.05 -6.55 -2.59
N PRO A 121 4.27 -7.56 -3.44
CA PRO A 121 5.00 -8.78 -3.06
C PRO A 121 6.41 -8.50 -2.54
N ASP A 122 7.15 -7.59 -3.19
CA ASP A 122 8.51 -7.23 -2.79
C ASP A 122 8.52 -6.53 -1.43
N VAL A 123 7.51 -5.68 -1.16
CA VAL A 123 7.33 -5.05 0.15
C VAL A 123 7.04 -6.09 1.23
N VAL A 124 6.14 -7.04 0.94
CA VAL A 124 5.81 -8.12 1.89
C VAL A 124 7.05 -8.98 2.17
N ASP A 125 7.80 -9.37 1.15
CA ASP A 125 9.02 -10.15 1.35
C ASP A 125 10.08 -9.37 2.12
N LEU A 126 10.24 -8.07 1.88
CA LEU A 126 11.16 -7.21 2.64
C LEU A 126 10.73 -7.08 4.11
N VAL A 127 9.45 -6.83 4.38
CA VAL A 127 8.88 -6.72 5.73
C VAL A 127 8.95 -8.05 6.47
N CYS A 128 8.83 -9.18 5.78
CA CYS A 128 8.86 -10.51 6.37
C CYS A 128 10.27 -11.09 6.51
N LYS A 129 11.26 -10.51 5.83
CA LYS A 129 12.63 -11.00 5.84
C LYS A 129 13.20 -10.99 7.25
N ASN A 130 13.88 -12.10 7.59
CA ASN A 130 14.57 -12.28 8.88
C ASN A 130 13.67 -11.93 10.08
N ASP A 131 12.45 -12.47 10.16
CA ASP A 131 11.51 -12.15 11.25
C ASP A 131 11.29 -10.63 11.40
N GLY A 132 11.13 -9.94 10.28
CA GLY A 132 10.87 -8.51 10.15
C GLY A 132 11.91 -7.58 10.74
N GLU A 133 13.16 -7.86 10.41
CA GLU A 133 14.32 -7.04 10.78
C GLU A 133 14.17 -5.57 10.39
N ILE A 134 13.53 -5.28 9.26
CA ILE A 134 13.30 -3.90 8.82
C ILE A 134 12.30 -3.14 9.70
N LEU A 135 11.40 -3.84 10.40
CA LEU A 135 10.46 -3.21 11.31
C LEU A 135 10.97 -3.22 12.76
N PHE A 136 11.88 -4.13 13.08
CA PHE A 136 12.37 -4.35 14.43
C PHE A 136 13.68 -3.60 14.70
N LYS A 137 13.64 -2.63 15.63
CA LYS A 137 14.83 -2.05 16.26
C LYS A 137 14.71 -2.16 17.78
N PRO A 138 15.75 -2.64 18.50
CA PRO A 138 15.70 -2.84 19.95
C PRO A 138 15.31 -1.61 20.77
N ASP A 139 15.62 -0.40 20.27
CA ASP A 139 15.39 0.89 20.96
C ASP A 139 14.27 1.73 20.34
N ALA A 140 13.53 1.19 19.37
CA ALA A 140 12.53 1.93 18.62
C ALA A 140 11.13 1.34 18.85
N ILE A 141 10.47 1.81 19.89
CA ILE A 141 9.01 1.78 20.04
C ILE A 141 8.33 2.56 18.87
N THR A 142 9.09 3.15 17.93
CA THR A 142 8.64 4.16 16.96
C THR A 142 8.45 3.67 15.52
N SER A 143 8.91 2.48 15.12
CA SER A 143 8.85 2.06 13.70
C SER A 143 7.42 1.84 13.19
N VAL A 144 6.51 1.31 14.01
CA VAL A 144 5.10 1.10 13.64
C VAL A 144 4.36 2.43 13.48
N GLY A 145 4.48 3.31 14.48
CA GLY A 145 3.91 4.67 14.40
C GLY A 145 4.49 5.47 13.22
N CYS A 146 5.73 5.18 12.81
CA CYS A 146 6.32 5.78 11.62
C CYS A 146 5.74 5.23 10.31
N LEU A 147 5.53 3.91 10.21
CA LEU A 147 4.86 3.31 9.06
C LEU A 147 3.48 3.93 8.83
N ASP A 148 2.72 4.15 9.92
CA ASP A 148 1.40 4.77 9.85
C ASP A 148 1.47 6.23 9.35
N GLN A 149 2.61 6.91 9.59
CA GLN A 149 2.89 8.25 9.08
C GLN A 149 3.50 8.30 7.68
N MET A 150 3.93 7.18 7.10
CA MET A 150 4.63 7.16 5.81
C MET A 150 3.81 7.79 4.69
N ARG A 151 2.49 7.52 4.66
CA ARG A 151 1.56 8.20 3.75
C ARG A 151 1.53 9.72 3.97
N SER A 152 1.49 10.16 5.23
CA SER A 152 1.48 11.58 5.57
C SER A 152 2.79 12.27 5.17
N TYR A 153 3.92 11.62 5.38
CA TYR A 153 5.23 12.11 4.97
C TYR A 153 5.34 12.24 3.46
N LEU A 154 4.86 11.24 2.72
CA LEU A 154 4.81 11.31 1.26
C LEU A 154 3.98 12.50 0.79
N VAL A 155 2.77 12.69 1.34
CA VAL A 155 1.90 13.83 1.00
C VAL A 155 2.56 15.17 1.34
N GLN A 156 3.15 15.29 2.53
CA GLN A 156 3.87 16.50 2.93
C GLN A 156 5.03 16.80 1.98
N CYS A 157 5.82 15.79 1.61
CA CYS A 157 6.95 15.96 0.72
C CYS A 157 6.53 16.32 -0.71
N MET A 158 5.46 15.70 -1.23
CA MET A 158 4.88 16.08 -2.52
C MET A 158 4.42 17.55 -2.50
N ASN A 159 3.70 17.96 -1.47
CA ASN A 159 3.24 19.35 -1.32
C ASN A 159 4.40 20.35 -1.23
N GLN A 160 5.45 20.02 -0.47
CA GLN A 160 6.66 20.86 -0.35
C GLN A 160 7.38 21.05 -1.68
N LEU A 161 7.32 20.07 -2.57
CA LEU A 161 7.95 20.11 -3.89
C LEU A 161 7.02 20.68 -4.97
N GLY A 162 5.82 21.15 -4.60
CA GLY A 162 4.82 21.64 -5.56
C GLY A 162 4.33 20.55 -6.52
N MET A 163 4.41 19.28 -6.09
CA MET A 163 3.91 18.15 -6.87
C MET A 163 2.40 18.03 -6.68
N GLU A 164 1.63 18.61 -7.58
CA GLU A 164 0.20 18.31 -7.65
C GLU A 164 0.00 16.95 -8.33
N ALA A 165 -0.39 15.93 -7.56
CA ALA A 165 -0.53 14.54 -8.04
C ALA A 165 -1.48 14.40 -9.26
N SER A 166 -2.43 15.33 -9.44
CA SER A 166 -3.34 15.40 -10.59
C SER A 166 -2.76 16.06 -11.84
N SER A 167 -1.59 16.70 -11.75
CA SER A 167 -0.99 17.49 -12.83
C SER A 167 0.08 16.74 -13.62
N TRP A 168 0.63 15.65 -13.07
CA TRP A 168 1.73 14.92 -13.67
C TRP A 168 1.24 13.65 -14.35
N SER A 169 1.36 13.61 -15.68
CA SER A 169 1.16 12.38 -16.43
C SER A 169 2.47 11.58 -16.42
N LEU A 170 2.49 10.48 -15.66
CA LEU A 170 3.68 9.63 -15.48
C LEU A 170 4.38 9.24 -16.79
N PRO A 171 3.67 8.89 -17.89
CA PRO A 171 4.32 8.56 -19.16
C PRO A 171 5.05 9.73 -19.83
N TYR A 172 4.75 10.98 -19.45
CA TYR A 172 5.22 12.20 -20.11
C TYR A 172 6.04 13.10 -19.17
N LEU A 173 6.61 12.55 -18.09
CA LEU A 173 7.46 13.34 -17.19
C LEU A 173 8.67 13.93 -17.93
N THR A 174 8.86 15.24 -17.75
CA THR A 174 10.02 15.97 -18.24
C THR A 174 11.26 15.67 -17.39
N ARG A 175 12.45 15.97 -17.93
CA ARG A 175 13.72 15.83 -17.19
C ARG A 175 13.73 16.59 -15.85
N THR A 176 13.13 17.78 -15.82
CA THR A 176 13.00 18.58 -14.60
C THR A 176 12.11 17.88 -13.58
N GLN A 177 10.99 17.29 -14.00
CA GLN A 177 10.10 16.51 -13.13
C GLN A 177 10.77 15.24 -12.61
N CYS A 178 11.61 14.58 -13.41
CA CYS A 178 12.43 13.45 -12.96
C CYS A 178 13.41 13.85 -11.84
N GLY A 179 14.08 15.00 -11.95
CA GLY A 179 14.96 15.52 -10.89
C GLY A 179 14.21 15.89 -9.60
N THR A 180 12.90 16.16 -9.69
CA THR A 180 12.05 16.37 -8.50
C THR A 180 11.73 15.06 -7.78
N LEU A 181 11.70 13.91 -8.46
CA LEU A 181 11.55 12.60 -7.80
C LEU A 181 12.75 12.30 -6.88
N SER A 182 13.98 12.63 -7.28
CA SER A 182 15.15 12.48 -6.39
C SER A 182 15.02 13.35 -5.13
N LYS A 183 14.45 14.55 -5.26
CA LYS A 183 14.19 15.44 -4.12
C LYS A 183 13.07 14.90 -3.23
N LEU A 184 12.10 14.20 -3.81
CA LEU A 184 11.02 13.53 -3.07
C LEU A 184 11.60 12.42 -2.18
N ARG A 185 12.46 11.56 -2.73
CA ARG A 185 13.16 10.53 -1.96
C ARG A 185 13.91 11.12 -0.77
N GLN A 186 14.73 12.15 -1.00
CA GLN A 186 15.48 12.82 0.07
C GLN A 186 14.58 13.44 1.14
N CYS A 187 13.41 13.94 0.75
CA CYS A 187 12.44 14.45 1.72
C CYS A 187 11.87 13.33 2.60
N VAL A 188 11.49 12.21 1.99
CA VAL A 188 10.97 11.03 2.71
C VAL A 188 12.03 10.48 3.66
N GLU A 189 13.27 10.34 3.20
CA GLU A 189 14.40 9.89 4.03
C GLU A 189 14.58 10.76 5.29
N ARG A 190 14.60 12.09 5.14
CA ARG A 190 14.67 13.01 6.29
C ARG A 190 13.50 12.87 7.25
N LYS A 191 12.29 12.56 6.75
CA LYS A 191 11.12 12.33 7.63
C LYS A 191 11.23 11.00 8.38
N LEU A 192 11.78 9.97 7.73
CA LEU A 192 12.05 8.67 8.35
C LEU A 192 13.16 8.75 9.41
N ASP A 193 14.16 9.63 9.22
CA ASP A 193 15.16 9.91 10.25
C ASP A 193 14.53 10.50 11.52
N VAL A 194 13.59 11.45 11.35
CA VAL A 194 12.87 12.08 12.48
C VAL A 194 12.10 11.05 13.30
N CYS A 195 11.52 10.03 12.65
CA CYS A 195 10.80 8.95 13.34
C CYS A 195 11.71 7.78 13.77
N LYS A 196 13.04 7.91 13.59
CA LYS A 196 14.07 6.90 13.89
C LYS A 196 13.96 5.59 13.11
N ALA A 197 13.32 5.62 11.94
CA ALA A 197 13.14 4.45 11.07
C ALA A 197 13.77 4.63 9.67
N PRO A 198 15.07 5.02 9.57
CA PRO A 198 15.73 5.28 8.29
C PRO A 198 15.73 4.08 7.35
N ASN A 199 15.74 2.87 7.90
CA ASN A 199 15.70 1.62 7.15
C ASN A 199 14.38 1.43 6.37
N LEU A 200 13.29 2.10 6.75
CA LEU A 200 12.04 2.10 5.97
C LEU A 200 12.18 2.81 4.62
N ILE A 201 13.29 3.51 4.36
CA ILE A 201 13.56 4.08 3.03
C ILE A 201 13.60 2.98 1.97
N ALA A 202 14.01 1.76 2.32
CA ALA A 202 14.00 0.62 1.41
C ALA A 202 12.58 0.25 0.92
N VAL A 203 11.54 0.51 1.73
CA VAL A 203 10.14 0.32 1.30
C VAL A 203 9.73 1.41 0.31
N TYR A 204 10.15 2.66 0.56
CA TYR A 204 9.93 3.75 -0.39
C TYR A 204 10.69 3.50 -1.70
N ASP A 205 11.92 3.01 -1.64
CA ASP A 205 12.75 2.73 -2.82
C ASP A 205 12.06 1.68 -3.72
N LEU A 206 11.39 0.66 -3.16
CA LEU A 206 10.56 -0.27 -3.94
C LEU A 206 9.39 0.42 -4.66
N PHE A 207 8.72 1.34 -3.98
CA PHE A 207 7.63 2.13 -4.56
C PHE A 207 8.14 3.07 -5.67
N GLU A 208 9.26 3.75 -5.44
CA GLU A 208 9.90 4.62 -6.41
C GLU A 208 10.34 3.83 -7.64
N ASP A 209 10.94 2.66 -7.46
CA ASP A 209 11.32 1.74 -8.53
C ASP A 209 10.11 1.34 -9.40
N ALA A 210 8.97 1.05 -8.76
CA ALA A 210 7.74 0.70 -9.46
C ALA A 210 7.19 1.89 -10.26
N LEU A 211 7.22 3.10 -9.68
CA LEU A 211 6.80 4.32 -10.35
C LEU A 211 7.72 4.71 -11.51
N VAL A 212 9.02 4.71 -11.29
CA VAL A 212 10.01 5.15 -12.27
C VAL A 212 9.96 4.30 -13.54
N ARG A 213 9.64 3.00 -13.42
CA ARG A 213 9.40 2.10 -14.58
C ARG A 213 8.22 2.52 -15.46
N LEU A 214 7.29 3.30 -14.93
CA LEU A 214 6.17 3.89 -15.70
C LEU A 214 6.52 5.23 -16.35
N THR A 215 7.73 5.74 -16.12
CA THR A 215 8.15 7.08 -16.52
C THR A 215 9.37 7.05 -17.43
N PRO A 216 9.64 8.13 -18.19
CA PRO A 216 10.91 8.33 -18.88
C PRO A 216 12.13 8.48 -17.94
N CYS A 217 11.93 8.58 -16.62
CA CYS A 217 12.97 8.96 -15.67
C CYS A 217 13.99 7.86 -15.36
N ARG A 218 13.78 6.62 -15.82
CA ARG A 218 14.59 5.44 -15.49
C ARG A 218 16.10 5.59 -15.69
N ASN A 219 16.54 6.48 -16.58
CA ASN A 219 17.97 6.72 -16.87
C ASN A 219 18.50 8.04 -16.27
N THR A 220 17.70 8.74 -15.46
CA THR A 220 17.99 10.09 -14.95
C THR A 220 18.11 10.12 -13.42
N ILE A 221 17.58 9.10 -12.75
CA ILE A 221 17.55 8.93 -11.29
C ILE A 221 18.12 7.57 -10.93
#